data_AF-A0A382E515-F1
#
_entry.id   AF-A0A382E515-F1
#
_cell.length_a   1.000
_cell.length_b   1.000
_cell.length_c   1.000
_cell.angle_alpha   90.00
_cell.angle_beta   90.00
_cell.angle_gamma   90.00
#
_symmetry.space_group_name_H-M   'P 1'
#
loop_
_entity.id
_entity.type
_entity.pdbx_description
1 polymer ?
#
loop_
_entity_poly.entity_id
_entity_poly.type
_entity_poly.pdbx_seq_one_letter_code
_entity_poly.pdbx_strand_id
1 'polypeptide(L)'
;MKVVESNEGQTAFELYEVLQRSRLPSGDLMLNAFHTNGFMNKVATTEIEMTPNTNTVVQLDELNKIIANQRGISIDDLAVKGTTVKEQLEATATAGAQANLTDNQIAGKMRSDADRFYKEAAKLRKDAEALSPTKKK
;
A
#
# COMPACT_ATOMS: atom_id res chain seq x y z
N MET A 1 -12.47 11.06 -25.17
CA MET A 1 -11.22 10.96 -24.39
C MET A 1 -11.17 9.57 -23.78
N LYS A 2 -10.07 8.83 -23.93
CA LYS A 2 -9.95 7.45 -23.46
C LYS A 2 -8.73 7.34 -22.54
N VAL A 3 -8.89 7.69 -21.27
CA VAL A 3 -7.77 7.76 -20.32
C VAL A 3 -7.11 6.39 -20.13
N VAL A 4 -7.90 5.31 -20.09
CA VAL A 4 -7.36 3.95 -19.95
C VAL A 4 -6.47 3.57 -21.14
N GLU A 5 -6.85 3.92 -22.38
CA GLU A 5 -6.08 3.60 -23.58
C GLU A 5 -4.93 4.59 -23.87
N SER A 6 -4.86 5.70 -23.13
CA SER A 6 -3.85 6.74 -23.34
C SER A 6 -2.46 6.30 -22.87
N ASN A 7 -1.41 6.91 -23.43
CA ASN A 7 -0.04 6.64 -23.02
C ASN A 7 0.15 6.93 -21.52
N GLU A 8 -0.44 8.02 -21.02
CA GLU A 8 -0.41 8.38 -19.61
C GLU A 8 -1.09 7.30 -18.74
N GLY A 9 -2.23 6.78 -19.17
CA GLY A 9 -2.94 5.71 -18.46
C GLY A 9 -2.20 4.38 -18.45
N GLN A 10 -1.52 4.04 -19.55
CA GLN A 10 -0.78 2.78 -19.70
C GLN A 10 0.60 2.79 -19.00
N THR A 11 1.21 3.97 -18.87
CA THR A 11 2.55 4.12 -18.27
C THR A 11 2.52 4.49 -16.79
N ALA A 12 1.39 4.98 -16.29
CA ALA A 12 1.24 5.30 -14.88
C ALA A 12 1.32 4.04 -14.01
N PHE A 13 1.95 4.18 -12.85
CA PHE A 13 1.99 3.11 -11.86
C PHE A 13 0.60 2.87 -11.26
N GLU A 14 -0.13 3.95 -10.95
CA GLU A 14 -1.52 3.91 -10.51
C GLU A 14 -2.42 4.72 -11.43
N LEU A 15 -3.56 4.14 -11.81
CA LEU A 15 -4.55 4.83 -12.64
C LEU A 15 -5.11 6.10 -11.94
N TYR A 16 -5.12 6.10 -10.61
CA TYR A 16 -5.50 7.25 -9.79
C TYR A 16 -4.76 8.54 -10.17
N GLU A 17 -3.45 8.48 -10.41
CA GLU A 17 -2.61 9.66 -10.67
C GLU A 17 -3.02 10.39 -11.94
N VAL A 18 -3.53 9.64 -12.92
CA VAL A 18 -4.04 10.17 -14.19
C VAL A 18 -5.48 10.64 -14.02
N LEU A 19 -6.33 9.81 -13.40
CA LEU A 19 -7.76 10.12 -13.21
C LEU A 19 -8.00 11.40 -12.39
N GLN A 20 -7.16 11.66 -11.38
CA GLN A 20 -7.30 12.85 -10.53
C GLN A 20 -7.06 14.17 -11.29
N ARG A 21 -6.29 14.14 -12.39
CA ARG A 21 -5.94 15.33 -13.20
C ARG A 21 -6.69 15.39 -14.53
N SER A 22 -7.20 14.27 -15.03
CA SER A 22 -7.99 14.22 -16.26
C SER A 22 -9.35 14.89 -16.09
N ARG A 23 -9.86 15.50 -17.17
CA ARG A 23 -11.16 16.15 -17.20
C ARG A 23 -12.14 15.41 -18.11
N LEU A 24 -13.39 15.34 -17.69
CA LEU A 24 -14.50 14.91 -18.54
C LEU A 24 -14.78 15.95 -19.62
N PRO A 25 -15.52 15.60 -20.69
CA PRO A 25 -16.00 16.58 -21.67
C PRO A 25 -16.84 17.71 -21.05
N SER A 26 -17.43 17.49 -19.87
CA SER A 26 -18.13 18.51 -19.08
C SER A 26 -17.20 19.54 -18.41
N GLY A 27 -15.90 19.27 -18.35
CA GLY A 27 -14.89 20.12 -17.69
C GLY A 27 -14.52 19.69 -16.27
N ASP A 28 -15.33 18.83 -15.63
CA ASP A 28 -15.10 18.34 -14.27
C ASP A 28 -13.90 17.40 -14.19
N LEU A 29 -13.22 17.37 -13.04
CA LEU A 29 -12.19 16.37 -12.76
C LEU A 29 -12.82 14.98 -12.71
N MET A 30 -12.25 14.06 -13.48
CA MET A 30 -12.89 12.79 -13.80
C MET A 30 -13.06 11.89 -12.57
N LEU A 31 -12.01 11.75 -11.74
CA LEU A 31 -12.10 10.96 -10.51
C LEU A 31 -13.15 11.52 -9.54
N ASN A 32 -13.19 12.85 -9.37
CA ASN A 32 -14.15 13.50 -8.48
C ASN A 32 -15.58 13.28 -8.99
N ALA A 33 -15.81 13.51 -10.29
CA ALA A 33 -17.11 13.28 -10.91
C ALA A 33 -17.56 11.80 -10.80
N PHE A 34 -16.65 10.84 -10.94
CA PHE A 34 -17.00 9.42 -10.77
C PHE A 34 -17.35 9.07 -9.31
N HIS A 35 -16.63 9.63 -8.35
CA HIS A 35 -16.86 9.37 -6.94
C HIS A 35 -18.16 10.02 -6.43
N THR A 36 -18.38 11.30 -6.74
CA THR A 36 -19.53 12.08 -6.26
C THR A 36 -20.85 11.64 -6.87
N ASN A 37 -20.83 11.25 -8.15
CA ASN A 37 -22.04 10.80 -8.86
C ASN A 37 -22.32 9.29 -8.68
N GLY A 38 -21.52 8.57 -7.89
CA GLY A 38 -21.75 7.15 -7.62
C GLY A 38 -21.43 6.21 -8.78
N PHE A 39 -20.52 6.61 -9.69
CA PHE A 39 -20.07 5.76 -10.79
C PHE A 39 -18.96 4.76 -10.39
N MET A 40 -18.58 4.70 -9.11
CA MET A 40 -17.60 3.75 -8.59
C MET A 40 -18.28 2.66 -7.76
N ASN A 41 -18.17 1.42 -8.21
CA ASN A 41 -18.66 0.25 -7.48
C ASN A 41 -17.48 -0.56 -6.94
N LYS A 42 -17.57 -0.95 -5.66
CA LYS A 42 -16.62 -1.87 -5.05
C LYS A 42 -17.00 -3.29 -5.44
N VAL A 43 -16.03 -4.03 -5.96
CA VAL A 43 -16.17 -5.45 -6.33
C VAL A 43 -15.08 -6.22 -5.59
N ALA A 44 -15.42 -7.40 -5.09
CA ALA A 44 -14.46 -8.24 -4.40
C ALA A 44 -13.42 -8.77 -5.40
N THR A 45 -12.14 -8.79 -5.01
CA THR A 45 -11.06 -9.27 -5.91
C THR A 45 -11.20 -10.74 -6.26
N THR A 46 -11.90 -11.52 -5.44
CA THR A 46 -12.21 -12.94 -5.70
C THR A 46 -13.23 -13.14 -6.82
N GLU A 47 -13.99 -12.11 -7.18
CA GLU A 47 -15.01 -12.15 -8.24
C GLU A 47 -14.47 -11.68 -9.60
N ILE A 48 -13.21 -11.25 -9.65
CA ILE A 48 -12.60 -10.68 -10.85
C ILE A 48 -11.57 -11.66 -11.41
N GLU A 49 -11.83 -12.08 -12.64
CA GLU A 49 -10.90 -12.86 -13.46
C GLU A 49 -10.09 -11.92 -14.35
N MET A 50 -8.77 -12.07 -14.34
CA MET A 50 -7.84 -11.29 -15.15
C MET A 50 -7.30 -12.16 -16.30
N THR A 51 -7.29 -11.60 -17.50
CA THR A 51 -6.72 -12.24 -18.70
C THR A 51 -5.59 -11.38 -19.28
N PRO A 52 -4.36 -11.45 -18.73
CA PRO A 52 -3.25 -10.60 -19.17
C PRO A 52 -2.84 -10.84 -20.63
N ASN A 53 -3.06 -12.05 -21.13
CA ASN A 53 -2.91 -12.42 -22.54
C ASN A 53 -4.03 -13.40 -22.94
N THR A 54 -4.07 -13.80 -24.21
CA THR A 54 -5.12 -14.66 -24.78
C THR A 54 -5.14 -16.09 -24.24
N ASN A 55 -4.10 -16.53 -23.52
CA ASN A 55 -3.90 -17.91 -23.10
C ASN A 55 -3.84 -18.10 -21.59
N THR A 56 -3.74 -17.01 -20.81
CA THR A 56 -3.60 -17.07 -19.36
C THR A 56 -4.77 -16.38 -18.68
N VAL A 57 -5.37 -17.10 -17.75
CA VAL A 57 -6.47 -16.65 -16.90
C VAL A 57 -6.01 -16.79 -15.45
N VAL A 58 -6.16 -15.73 -14.65
CA VAL A 58 -5.78 -15.72 -13.24
C VAL A 58 -6.76 -14.86 -12.45
N GLN A 59 -7.16 -15.32 -11.26
CA GLN A 59 -7.99 -14.49 -10.38
C GLN A 59 -7.21 -13.28 -9.85
N LEU A 60 -7.88 -12.15 -9.66
CA LEU A 60 -7.22 -10.91 -9.24
C LEU A 60 -6.62 -11.01 -7.83
N ASP A 61 -7.24 -11.76 -6.91
CA ASP A 61 -6.71 -11.99 -5.58
C ASP A 61 -5.41 -12.82 -5.59
N GLU A 62 -5.34 -13.86 -6.42
CA GLU A 62 -4.13 -14.63 -6.67
C GLU A 62 -3.03 -13.79 -7.33
N LEU A 63 -3.41 -12.97 -8.31
CA LEU A 63 -2.47 -12.04 -8.96
C LEU A 63 -1.86 -11.06 -7.94
N ASN A 64 -2.65 -10.51 -7.03
CA ASN A 64 -2.16 -9.62 -5.98
C ASN A 64 -1.17 -10.32 -5.03
N LYS A 65 -1.41 -11.59 -4.68
CA LYS A 65 -0.46 -12.41 -3.88
C LYS A 65 0.86 -12.60 -4.62
N ILE A 66 0.81 -12.91 -5.91
CA ILE A 66 2.01 -13.09 -6.75
C ILE A 66 2.83 -11.80 -6.82
N ILE A 67 2.17 -10.65 -7.05
CA ILE A 67 2.85 -9.35 -7.12
C ILE A 67 3.49 -9.00 -5.77
N ALA A 68 2.78 -9.20 -4.66
CA ALA A 68 3.30 -8.95 -3.32
C ALA A 68 4.55 -9.79 -3.03
N ASN A 69 4.51 -11.09 -3.34
CA ASN A 69 5.66 -12.00 -3.19
C ASN A 69 6.85 -11.59 -4.05
N GLN A 70 6.62 -11.21 -5.32
CA GLN A 70 7.67 -10.74 -6.22
C GLN A 70 8.35 -9.45 -5.74
N ARG A 71 7.59 -8.58 -5.07
CA ARG A 71 8.07 -7.33 -4.51
C ARG A 71 8.62 -7.46 -3.09
N GLY A 72 8.43 -8.62 -2.44
CA GLY A 72 8.84 -8.87 -1.06
C GLY A 72 8.06 -8.06 -0.01
N ILE A 73 6.83 -7.64 -0.33
CA ILE A 73 5.95 -6.87 0.55
C ILE A 73 4.70 -7.68 0.93
N SER A 74 3.97 -7.23 1.96
CA SER A 74 2.66 -7.81 2.27
C SER A 74 1.60 -7.36 1.25
N ILE A 75 0.50 -8.13 1.12
CA ILE A 75 -0.62 -7.77 0.23
C ILE A 75 -1.23 -6.42 0.64
N ASP A 76 -1.30 -6.14 1.95
CA ASP A 76 -1.82 -4.89 2.49
C ASP A 76 -0.93 -3.68 2.14
N ASP A 77 0.36 -3.92 1.91
CA ASP A 77 1.31 -2.89 1.47
C ASP A 77 1.35 -2.70 -0.05
N LEU A 78 0.59 -3.51 -0.81
CA LEU A 78 0.43 -3.31 -2.25
C LEU A 78 -0.39 -2.06 -2.56
N ALA A 79 -1.35 -1.72 -1.69
CA ALA A 79 -2.18 -0.54 -1.84
C ALA A 79 -1.35 0.72 -1.55
N VAL A 80 -1.42 1.71 -2.46
CA VAL A 80 -0.88 3.03 -2.18
C VAL A 80 -1.67 3.64 -1.03
N LYS A 81 -1.05 3.69 0.14
CA LYS A 81 -1.54 4.46 1.28
C LYS A 81 -1.45 5.91 0.86
N GLY A 82 -2.58 6.48 0.43
CA GLY A 82 -2.62 7.88 0.03
C GLY A 82 -2.13 8.73 1.18
N THR A 83 -1.28 9.72 0.89
CA THR A 83 -0.94 10.77 1.86
C THR A 83 -2.25 11.47 2.20
N THR A 84 -2.86 11.09 3.31
CA THR A 84 -4.03 11.82 3.77
C THR A 84 -3.58 13.24 4.07
N VAL A 85 -4.40 14.26 3.81
CA VAL A 85 -4.06 15.65 4.16
C VAL A 85 -3.69 15.78 5.66
N LYS A 86 -4.10 14.80 6.50
CA LYS A 86 -3.66 14.65 7.89
C LYS A 86 -2.16 14.35 8.03
N GLU A 87 -1.56 13.53 7.17
CA GLU A 87 -0.11 13.31 7.14
C GLU A 87 0.65 14.51 6.56
N GLN A 88 0.05 15.29 5.66
CA GLN A 88 0.69 16.51 5.16
C GLN A 88 0.67 17.65 6.19
N LEU A 89 -0.34 17.69 7.07
CA LEU A 89 -0.33 18.57 8.25
C LEU A 89 0.76 18.17 9.25
N GLU A 90 1.05 16.87 9.41
CA GLU A 90 2.18 16.41 10.23
C GLU A 90 3.54 16.68 9.56
N ALA A 91 3.64 16.57 8.23
CA ALA A 91 4.86 16.89 7.48
C ALA A 91 5.16 18.40 7.40
N THR A 92 4.14 19.26 7.50
CA THR A 92 4.34 20.72 7.54
C THR A 92 4.48 21.24 8.98
N ALA A 93 3.98 20.50 9.99
CA ALA A 93 4.24 20.79 11.40
C ALA A 93 5.67 20.39 11.83
N THR A 94 6.30 19.41 11.17
CA THR A 94 7.69 19.02 11.49
C THR A 94 8.75 19.99 10.95
N ALA A 95 8.39 20.90 10.04
CA ALA A 95 9.26 22.02 9.66
C ALA A 95 9.19 23.22 10.64
N GLY A 96 8.17 23.28 11.51
CA GLY A 96 7.96 24.36 12.47
C GLY A 96 8.03 23.95 13.95
N ALA A 97 8.07 22.65 14.26
CA ALA A 97 8.16 22.16 15.63
C ALA A 97 9.22 21.06 15.74
N GLN A 98 10.49 21.46 15.68
CA GLN A 98 11.48 20.89 16.60
C GLN A 98 11.09 21.27 18.04
N ALA A 99 9.98 20.72 18.53
CA ALA A 99 9.78 20.63 19.96
C ALA A 99 10.74 19.53 20.42
N ASN A 100 11.88 19.96 20.97
CA ASN A 100 12.91 19.09 21.56
C ASN A 100 12.25 18.01 22.42
N LEU A 101 12.13 16.79 21.88
CA LEU A 101 11.82 15.62 22.71
C LEU A 101 12.93 15.54 23.75
N THR A 102 12.58 15.58 25.02
CA THR A 102 13.57 15.49 26.09
C THR A 102 14.26 14.12 26.01
N ASP A 103 15.54 14.04 26.38
CA ASP A 103 16.31 12.79 26.33
C ASP A 103 15.61 11.61 27.02
N ASN A 104 14.82 11.90 28.07
CA ASN A 104 13.99 10.91 28.76
C ASN A 104 12.88 10.32 27.89
N GLN A 105 12.23 11.13 27.06
CA GLN A 105 11.17 10.67 26.15
C GLN A 105 11.75 9.83 25.00
N ILE A 106 12.92 10.23 24.49
CA ILE A 106 13.66 9.47 23.49
C ILE A 106 14.08 8.11 24.06
N ALA A 107 14.64 8.09 25.27
CA ALA A 107 15.04 6.86 25.96
C ALA A 107 13.85 5.91 26.22
N GLY A 108 12.69 6.44 26.62
CA GLY A 108 11.47 5.64 26.81
C GLY A 108 11.00 4.97 25.53
N LYS A 109 11.05 5.70 24.41
CA LYS A 109 10.72 5.16 23.08
C LYS A 109 11.72 4.08 22.65
N MET A 110 13.02 4.32 22.82
CA MET A 110 14.07 3.35 22.47
C MET A 110 13.96 2.04 23.26
N ARG A 111 13.62 2.09 24.56
CA ARG A 111 13.39 0.89 25.37
C ARG A 111 12.16 0.11 24.89
N SER A 112 11.07 0.82 24.59
CA SER A 112 9.83 0.22 24.09
C SER A 112 10.03 -0.44 22.71
N ASP A 113 10.76 0.24 21.82
CA ASP A 113 11.12 -0.28 20.51
C ASP A 113 12.01 -1.54 20.64
N ALA A 114 12.96 -1.54 21.58
CA ALA A 114 13.82 -2.70 21.86
C ALA A 114 13.03 -3.91 22.40
N ASP A 115 12.09 -3.71 23.31
CA ASP A 115 11.24 -4.80 23.84
C ASP A 115 10.36 -5.41 22.74
N ARG A 116 9.86 -4.59 21.81
CA ARG A 116 9.12 -5.07 20.64
C ARG A 116 10.01 -5.94 19.75
N PHE A 117 11.21 -5.45 19.41
CA PHE A 117 12.16 -6.21 18.58
C PHE A 117 12.59 -7.52 19.24
N TYR A 118 12.75 -7.54 20.57
CA TYR A 118 13.06 -8.77 21.28
C TYR A 118 11.95 -9.82 21.13
N LYS A 119 10.69 -9.40 21.26
CA LYS A 119 9.53 -10.30 21.07
C LYS A 119 9.44 -10.82 19.63
N GLU A 120 9.66 -9.95 18.65
CA GLU A 120 9.68 -10.34 17.24
C GLU A 120 10.82 -11.31 16.94
N ALA A 121 12.03 -11.04 17.45
CA ALA A 121 13.17 -11.93 17.30
C ALA A 121 12.95 -13.30 17.96
N ALA A 122 12.33 -13.33 19.15
CA ALA A 122 11.98 -14.58 19.84
C ALA A 122 10.94 -15.39 19.06
N LYS A 123 9.91 -14.72 18.51
CA LYS A 123 8.93 -15.35 17.64
C LYS A 123 9.59 -15.95 16.40
N LEU A 124 10.45 -15.18 15.74
CA LEU A 124 11.15 -15.62 14.53
C LEU A 124 12.07 -16.83 14.79
N ARG A 125 12.74 -16.88 15.96
CA ARG A 125 13.53 -18.05 16.37
C ARG A 125 12.65 -19.28 16.60
N LYS A 126 11.48 -19.11 17.21
CA LYS A 126 10.52 -20.21 17.40
C LYS A 126 10.00 -20.74 16.06
N ASP A 127 9.67 -19.85 15.14
CA ASP A 127 9.21 -20.22 13.80
C ASP A 127 10.32 -20.94 13.02
N ALA A 128 11.58 -20.50 13.16
CA ALA A 128 12.74 -21.18 12.56
C ALA A 128 12.98 -22.59 13.15
N GLU A 129 12.87 -22.77 14.47
CA GLU A 129 13.03 -24.08 15.12
C GLU A 129 11.89 -25.04 14.76
N ALA A 130 10.66 -24.53 14.57
CA ALA A 130 9.54 -25.33 14.08
C ALA A 130 9.74 -25.80 12.63
N LEU A 131 10.39 -24.96 11.80
CA LEU A 131 10.67 -25.28 10.40
C LEU A 131 11.87 -26.23 10.23
N SER A 132 12.90 -26.09 11.07
CA SER A 132 14.10 -26.93 11.06
C SER A 132 14.61 -27.15 12.48
N PRO A 133 14.15 -28.22 13.17
CA PRO A 133 14.57 -28.47 14.53
C PRO A 133 16.06 -28.80 14.57
N THR A 134 16.82 -28.06 15.36
CA THR A 134 18.25 -28.28 15.53
C THR A 134 18.46 -29.53 16.39
N LYS A 135 19.39 -30.41 16.00
CA LYS A 135 19.77 -31.57 16.81
C LYS A 135 20.40 -31.06 18.11
N LYS A 136 19.67 -31.16 19.22
CA LYS A 136 20.24 -31.00 20.57
C LYS A 136 21.34 -32.06 20.74
N LYS A 137 22.55 -31.63 21.09
CA LYS A 137 23.59 -32.54 21.61
C LYS A 137 23.25 -32.98 23.02
#